data_AF-A0A924I8Q3-F1
#
_entry.id   AF-A0A924I8Q3-F1
#
_cell.length_a   1.000
_cell.length_b   1.000
_cell.length_c   1.000
_cell.angle_alpha   90.00
_cell.angle_beta   90.00
_cell.angle_gamma   90.00
#
_symmetry.space_group_name_H-M   'P 1'
#
loop_
_entity.id
_entity.type
_entity.pdbx_description
1 polymer ?
#
loop_
_entity_poly.entity_id
_entity_poly.type
_entity_poly.pdbx_seq_one_letter_code
_entity_poly.pdbx_strand_id
1 'polypeptide(L)' 'MANISEEQKKHIDRKIKEGNLNEFGDSKDTVYAGGTPLFNMMTGQTKDRYEYVLGKHPDWKI' A
#
# COMPACT_ATOMS: atom_id res chain seq x y z
N MET A 1 -2.03 14.41 1.06
CA MET A 1 -3.03 13.53 0.43
C MET A 1 -2.72 13.53 -1.06
N ALA A 2 -1.99 12.53 -1.51
CA ALA A 2 -1.80 12.25 -2.93
C ALA A 2 -3.19 12.07 -3.55
N ASN A 3 -3.46 12.82 -4.61
CA ASN A 3 -4.71 12.68 -5.35
C ASN A 3 -4.62 11.41 -6.23
N ILE A 4 -4.80 10.26 -5.58
CA ILE A 4 -4.79 8.93 -6.23
C ILE A 4 -6.18 8.70 -6.80
N SER A 5 -6.28 8.63 -8.14
CA SER A 5 -7.54 8.43 -8.84
C SER A 5 -8.13 7.05 -8.55
N GLU A 6 -9.44 6.90 -8.73
CA GLU A 6 -10.11 5.60 -8.57
C GLU A 6 -9.61 4.56 -9.58
N GLU A 7 -9.19 4.99 -10.76
CA GLU A 7 -8.56 4.11 -11.76
C GLU A 7 -7.21 3.58 -11.28
N GLN A 8 -6.39 4.45 -10.69
CA GLN A 8 -5.12 4.08 -10.07
C GLN A 8 -5.31 3.06 -8.94
N LYS A 9 -6.30 3.29 -8.06
CA LYS A 9 -6.63 2.37 -6.97
C LYS A 9 -7.00 0.98 -7.48
N LYS A 10 -7.87 0.93 -8.50
CA LYS A 10 -8.26 -0.33 -9.15
C LYS A 10 -7.09 -1.04 -9.82
N HIS A 11 -6.17 -0.29 -10.44
CA HIS A 11 -4.96 -0.84 -11.02
C HIS A 11 -4.09 -1.50 -9.94
N ILE A 12 -3.86 -0.79 -8.83
CA ILE A 12 -3.11 -1.28 -7.67
C ILE A 12 -3.75 -2.55 -7.10
N ASP A 13 -5.06 -2.55 -6.84
CA ASP A 13 -5.75 -3.71 -6.27
C ASP A 13 -5.66 -4.93 -7.20
N ARG A 14 -5.71 -4.72 -8.52
CA ARG A 14 -5.50 -5.78 -9.50
C ARG A 14 -4.09 -6.35 -9.41
N LYS A 15 -3.06 -5.50 -9.36
CA LYS A 15 -1.65 -5.93 -9.24
C LYS A 15 -1.40 -6.73 -7.96
N ILE A 16 -1.99 -6.29 -6.84
CA ILE A 16 -1.94 -7.01 -5.56
C ILE A 16 -2.54 -8.41 -5.70
N LYS A 17 -3.72 -8.50 -6.31
CA LYS A 17 -4.43 -9.76 -6.51
C LYS A 17 -3.69 -10.71 -7.46
N GLU A 18 -3.18 -10.20 -8.58
CA GLU A 18 -2.39 -10.95 -9.56
C GLU A 18 -1.07 -11.46 -8.95
N GLY A 19 -0.43 -10.66 -8.11
CA GLY A 19 0.82 -11.02 -7.42
C GLY A 19 0.64 -11.92 -6.20
N ASN A 20 -0.58 -12.30 -5.83
CA ASN A 20 -0.88 -13.05 -4.60
C ASN A 20 -0.29 -12.39 -3.34
N LEU A 21 -0.32 -11.06 -3.29
CA LEU A 21 0.26 -10.23 -2.22
C LEU A 21 -0.76 -9.99 -1.09
N ASN A 22 -0.30 -9.40 0.01
CA ASN A 22 -1.20 -8.90 1.05
C ASN A 22 -1.86 -7.57 0.62
N GLU A 23 -2.78 -7.06 1.43
CA GLU A 23 -3.53 -5.84 1.11
C GLU A 23 -2.65 -4.60 0.92
N PHE A 24 -1.42 -4.59 1.43
CA PHE A 24 -0.47 -3.47 1.30
C PHE A 24 0.54 -3.68 0.16
N GLY A 25 0.39 -4.73 -0.65
CA GLY A 25 1.29 -5.05 -1.75
C GLY A 25 2.63 -5.63 -1.31
N ASP A 26 2.76 -6.11 -0.07
CA ASP A 26 3.91 -6.89 0.39
C ASP A 26 3.60 -8.40 0.32
N SER A 27 4.58 -9.25 0.59
CA SER A 27 4.37 -10.70 0.70
C SER A 27 3.29 -11.02 1.76
N LYS A 28 2.50 -12.08 1.55
CA LYS A 28 1.49 -12.54 2.51
C LYS A 28 2.06 -12.92 3.87
N ASP A 29 3.32 -13.33 3.92
CA ASP A 29 4.01 -13.70 5.15
C ASP A 29 4.59 -12.48 5.90
N THR A 30 4.35 -11.27 5.39
CA THR A 30 4.86 -10.03 6.01
C THR A 30 4.13 -9.76 7.31
N VAL A 31 4.89 -9.62 8.39
CA VAL A 31 4.37 -9.22 9.71
C VAL A 31 4.72 -7.75 9.96
N TYR A 32 3.71 -6.95 10.32
CA TYR A 32 3.89 -5.56 10.67
C TYR A 32 3.97 -5.40 12.18
N ALA A 33 5.10 -4.87 12.67
CA ALA A 33 5.21 -4.44 14.05
C ALA A 33 4.20 -3.32 14.31
N GLY A 34 3.14 -3.60 15.07
CA GLY A 34 2.01 -2.69 15.27
C GLY A 34 0.76 -3.01 14.44
N GLY A 35 0.71 -4.16 13.77
CA GLY A 35 -0.48 -4.67 13.07
C GLY A 35 -0.63 -4.19 11.63
N THR A 36 -0.26 -2.94 11.32
CA THR A 36 -0.31 -2.39 9.96
C THR A 36 0.93 -1.55 9.64
N PRO A 37 1.33 -1.42 8.36
CA PRO A 37 2.41 -0.52 7.97
C PRO A 37 1.98 0.95 7.89
N LEU A 38 0.69 1.24 8.09
CA LEU A 38 0.11 2.55 7.83
C LEU A 38 0.38 3.53 8.97
N PHE A 39 0.66 3.05 10.18
CA PHE A 39 0.90 3.89 11.34
C PHE A 39 2.39 3.96 11.68
N ASN A 40 2.95 5.17 11.69
CA ASN A 40 4.29 5.41 12.17
C ASN A 40 4.26 5.83 13.64
N MET A 41 4.67 4.94 14.55
CA MET A 41 4.68 5.20 15.99
C MET A 41 5.70 6.26 16.41
N MET A 42 6.76 6.47 15.63
CA MET A 42 7.78 7.47 15.95
C MET A 42 7.28 8.89 15.68
N THR A 43 6.44 9.08 14.66
CA THR A 43 5.90 10.40 14.29
C THR A 43 4.43 10.58 14.68
N GLY A 44 3.73 9.51 15.06
CA GLY A 44 2.30 9.50 15.31
C GLY A 44 1.44 9.70 14.06
N GLN A 45 2.02 9.59 12.87
CA GLN A 45 1.32 9.85 11.61
C GLN A 45 0.80 8.57 10.98
N THR A 46 -0.41 8.65 10.42
CA THR A 46 -1.00 7.59 9.60
C THR A 46 -0.89 7.95 8.12
N LYS A 47 -0.52 6.97 7.31
CA LYS A 47 -0.45 7.08 5.85
C LYS A 47 -1.65 6.41 5.20
N ASP A 48 -2.09 6.92 4.05
CA ASP A 48 -3.07 6.22 3.23
C ASP A 48 -2.48 4.91 2.66
N ARG A 49 -3.32 3.88 2.52
CA ARG A 49 -2.92 2.57 2.00
C ARG A 49 -2.31 2.67 0.60
N TYR A 50 -2.93 3.41 -0.31
CA TYR A 50 -2.44 3.51 -1.69
C TYR A 50 -1.19 4.39 -1.77
N GLU A 51 -1.06 5.40 -0.90
CA GLU A 51 0.19 6.17 -0.74
C GLU A 51 1.35 5.31 -0.19
N TYR A 52 1.05 4.31 0.65
CA TYR A 52 2.04 3.34 1.08
C TYR A 52 2.45 2.42 -0.08
N VAL A 53 1.47 1.82 -0.75
CA VAL A 53 1.70 0.87 -1.85
C VAL A 53 2.50 1.52 -2.98
N LEU A 54 2.12 2.72 -3.44
CA LEU A 54 2.84 3.44 -4.50
C LEU A 54 4.22 3.93 -4.04
N GLY A 55 4.44 4.12 -2.74
CA GLY A 55 5.77 4.41 -2.20
C GLY A 55 6.72 3.22 -2.32
N LYS A 56 6.19 2.00 -2.27
CA LYS A 56 6.93 0.73 -2.42
C LYS A 56 7.03 0.26 -3.87
N HIS A 57 5.95 0.44 -4.64
CA HIS A 57 5.79 0.02 -6.03
C HIS A 57 5.50 1.23 -6.91
N PRO A 58 6.50 2.13 -7.13
CA PRO A 58 6.30 3.33 -7.92
C PRO A 58 5.99 3.02 -9.41
N ASP A 59 6.33 1.82 -9.87
CA ASP A 59 6.06 1.28 -11.20
C ASP A 59 4.59 0.93 -11.44
N TRP A 60 3.76 0.87 -10.40
CA TRP A 60 2.32 0.61 -10.52
C TRP A 60 1.50 1.87 -10.73
N LYS A 61 2.17 3.02 -10.82
CA LYS A 61 1.53 4.30 -11.10
C LYS A 61 1.21 4.41 -12.58
N ILE A 62 -0.08 4.47 -12.91
CA ILE A 62 -0.60 4.81 -14.25
C ILE A 62 -0.96 6.29 -14.40
#